data_AF-F0JCE0-F1
#
_entry.id   AF-F0JCE0-F1
#
_cell.length_a   1.000
_cell.length_b   1.000
_cell.length_c   1.000
_cell.angle_alpha   90.00
_cell.angle_beta   90.00
_cell.angle_gamma   90.00
#
_symmetry.space_group_name_H-M   'P 1'
#
loop_
_entity.id
_entity.type
_entity.pdbx_description
1 polymer ?
#
loop_
_entity_poly.entity_id
_entity_poly.type
_entity_poly.pdbx_seq_one_letter_code
_entity_poly.pdbx_strand_id
1 'polypeptide(L)' 'MILDANQLASIRQHNDEELRRGGRAAHGCPARTVQDLLQTIEALKKEKRKWKKLAQDRGRALKAISDLAAD' A
#
# COMPACT_ATOMS: atom_id res chain seq x y z
N MET A 1 8.46 -7.05 11.72
CA MET A 1 7.45 -6.11 12.28
C MET A 1 6.68 -5.52 11.10
N ILE A 2 5.35 -5.60 11.09
CA ILE A 2 4.50 -5.00 10.03
C ILE A 2 3.97 -3.67 10.59
N LEU A 3 4.14 -2.58 9.85
CA LEU A 3 3.65 -1.25 10.25
C LEU A 3 2.13 -1.17 10.07
N ASP A 4 1.43 -0.68 11.08
CA ASP A 4 0.00 -0.38 11.00
C ASP A 4 -0.27 0.99 10.34
N ALA A 5 -1.56 1.32 10.18
CA ALA A 5 -1.97 2.56 9.51
C ALA A 5 -1.58 3.83 10.30
N ASN A 6 -1.59 3.77 11.63
CA ASN A 6 -1.26 4.90 12.49
C ASN A 6 0.25 5.14 12.50
N GLN A 7 1.04 4.06 12.52
CA GLN A 7 2.49 4.11 12.38
C GLN A 7 2.90 4.72 11.03
N LEU A 8 2.26 4.31 9.94
CA LEU A 8 2.51 4.90 8.62
C LEU A 8 2.11 6.38 8.53
N ALA A 9 1.01 6.77 9.20
CA ALA A 9 0.59 8.18 9.25
C ALA A 9 1.58 9.05 10.04
N SER A 10 2.05 8.55 11.18
CA SER A 10 3.08 9.23 11.99
C SER A 10 4.38 9.42 11.21
N ILE A 11 4.85 8.37 10.52
CA ILE A 11 6.05 8.46 9.66
C ILE A 11 5.85 9.49 8.55
N ARG A 12 4.68 9.52 7.90
CA ARG A 12 4.38 10.50 6.85
C ARG A 12 4.42 11.93 7.39
N GLN A 13 3.77 12.18 8.53
CA GLN A 13 3.75 13.50 9.15
C GLN A 13 5.17 13.98 9.49
N HIS A 14 5.95 13.13 10.16
CA HIS A 14 7.34 13.47 10.49
C HIS A 14 8.18 13.73 9.23
N ASN A 15 8.02 12.90 8.21
CA ASN A 15 8.74 13.07 6.94
C ASN A 15 8.38 14.38 6.23
N ASP A 16 7.10 14.78 6.26
CA ASP A 16 6.64 16.04 5.68
C ASP A 16 7.22 17.26 6.43
N GLU A 17 7.41 17.15 7.75
CA GLU A 17 8.09 18.16 8.56
C GLU A 17 9.57 18.27 8.18
N GLU A 18 10.27 17.15 8.01
CA GLU A 18 11.68 17.12 7.59
C GLU A 18 11.89 17.67 6.19
N LEU A 19 10.98 17.37 5.24
CA LEU A 19 11.01 17.96 3.90
C LEU A 19 10.83 19.49 3.92
N ARG A 20 10.00 20.02 4.83
CA ARG A 20 9.82 21.48 4.99
C ARG A 20 11.03 22.17 5.62
N ARG A 21 11.79 21.48 6.47
CA ARG A 21 12.89 22.09 7.25
C ARG A 21 14.14 22.40 6.43
N GLY A 22 14.29 21.87 5.22
CA GLY A 22 15.27 22.30 4.20
C GLY A 22 16.73 22.41 4.68
N GLY A 23 17.55 21.39 4.39
CA GLY A 23 19.02 21.49 4.46
C GLY A 23 19.67 21.25 5.83
N ARG A 24 18.94 21.30 6.95
CA ARG A 24 19.38 20.64 8.20
C ARG A 24 19.00 19.16 8.12
N ALA A 25 19.86 18.34 7.50
CA ALA A 25 19.64 16.91 7.48
C ALA A 25 19.67 16.37 8.91
N ALA A 26 18.52 15.96 9.45
CA ALA A 26 18.49 15.10 10.62
C ALA A 26 19.34 13.85 10.31
N HIS A 27 20.21 13.45 11.24
CA HIS A 27 21.04 12.26 11.07
C HIS A 27 20.13 11.03 10.89
N GLY A 28 20.18 10.39 9.72
CA GLY A 28 19.30 9.26 9.40
C GLY A 28 19.04 9.06 7.91
N CYS A 29 18.00 8.30 7.59
CA CYS A 29 17.56 8.05 6.22
C CYS A 29 17.02 9.34 5.57
N PRO A 30 17.40 9.68 4.34
CA PRO A 30 16.92 10.90 3.69
C PRO A 30 15.39 10.95 3.57
N ALA A 31 14.80 12.11 3.86
CA ALA A 31 13.34 12.30 3.81
C ALA A 31 12.73 12.00 2.42
N ARG A 32 13.53 12.19 1.36
CA ARG A 32 13.13 11.79 0.01
C ARG A 32 12.98 10.28 -0.14
N THR A 33 13.95 9.52 0.39
CA THR A 33 13.90 8.05 0.39
C THR A 33 12.69 7.54 1.15
N VAL A 34 12.40 8.11 2.33
CA VAL A 34 11.21 7.75 3.11
C VAL A 34 9.93 8.07 2.33
N GLN A 35 9.89 9.19 1.62
CA GLN A 35 8.76 9.54 0.75
C GLN A 35 8.55 8.51 -0.37
N ASP A 36 9.62 8.08 -1.04
CA ASP A 36 9.56 7.08 -2.11
C ASP A 36 9.09 5.71 -1.58
N LEU A 37 9.53 5.33 -0.38
CA LEU A 37 9.06 4.11 0.31
C LEU A 37 7.57 4.20 0.66
N LEU A 38 7.11 5.34 1.19
CA LEU A 38 5.69 5.55 1.49
C LEU A 38 4.83 5.47 0.22
N GLN A 39 5.31 6.00 -0.90
CA GLN A 39 4.62 5.88 -2.20
C GLN A 39 4.56 4.43 -2.68
N THR A 40 5.67 3.70 -2.54
CA THR A 40 5.74 2.27 -2.88
C THR A 40 4.74 1.45 -2.08
N ILE A 41 4.62 1.70 -0.77
CA ILE A 41 3.62 1.05 0.09
C ILE A 41 2.20 1.31 -0.42
N GLU A 42 1.86 2.55 -0.79
CA GLU A 42 0.55 2.88 -1.32
C GLU A 42 0.27 2.22 -2.68
N ALA A 43 1.27 2.13 -3.56
CA ALA A 43 1.16 1.40 -4.82
C ALA A 43 0.87 -0.09 -4.57
N LEU A 44 1.61 -0.73 -3.67
CA LEU A 44 1.40 -2.14 -3.30
C LEU A 44 0.02 -2.38 -2.68
N LYS A 45 -0.49 -1.45 -1.86
CA LYS A 45 -1.86 -1.53 -1.32
C LYS A 45 -2.91 -1.50 -2.43
N LYS A 46 -2.74 -0.64 -3.45
CA LYS A 46 -3.65 -0.58 -4.61
C LYS A 46 -3.63 -1.87 -5.40
N GLU A 47 -2.44 -2.39 -5.71
CA GLU A 47 -2.30 -3.67 -6.42
C GLU A 47 -2.93 -4.82 -5.63
N LYS A 48 -2.67 -4.93 -4.33
CA LYS A 48 -3.31 -5.94 -3.47
C LYS A 48 -4.83 -5.92 -3.55
N ARG A 49 -5.45 -4.72 -3.58
CA ARG A 49 -6.91 -4.58 -3.74
C ARG A 49 -7.38 -5.08 -5.10
N LYS A 50 -6.66 -4.77 -6.19
CA LYS A 50 -6.96 -5.27 -7.54
C LYS A 50 -6.92 -6.79 -7.58
N TRP A 51 -5.85 -7.39 -7.06
CA TRP A 51 -5.70 -8.86 -7.00
C TRP A 51 -6.80 -9.52 -6.18
N LYS A 52 -7.18 -8.94 -5.03
CA LYS A 52 -8.29 -9.43 -4.23
C LYS A 52 -9.61 -9.41 -5.00
N LYS A 53 -9.91 -8.30 -5.70
CA LYS A 53 -11.11 -8.20 -6.53
C LYS A 53 -11.10 -9.23 -7.66
N LEU A 54 -9.99 -9.34 -8.38
CA LEU A 54 -9.84 -10.31 -9.46
C LEU A 54 -10.07 -11.76 -8.99
N ALA A 55 -9.52 -12.13 -7.83
CA ALA A 55 -9.73 -13.45 -7.25
C ALA A 55 -11.21 -13.72 -6.92
N GLN A 56 -11.91 -12.72 -6.36
CA GLN A 56 -13.35 -12.81 -6.07
C GLN A 56 -14.17 -12.95 -7.37
N ASP A 57 -13.85 -12.15 -8.38
CA ASP A 57 -14.54 -12.17 -9.68
C ASP A 57 -14.37 -13.54 -10.36
N ARG A 58 -13.13 -14.08 -10.36
CA ARG A 58 -12.84 -15.43 -10.87
C ARG A 58 -13.57 -16.51 -10.09
N GLY A 59 -13.62 -16.40 -8.76
CA GLY A 59 -14.38 -17.34 -7.92
C GLY A 59 -15.87 -17.37 -8.26
N ARG A 60 -16.48 -16.21 -8.53
CA ARG A 60 -17.89 -16.14 -8.96
C ARG A 60 -18.10 -16.74 -10.34
N ALA A 61 -17.19 -16.46 -11.29
CA ALA A 61 -17.27 -17.04 -12.63
C ALA A 61 -17.16 -18.57 -12.61
N LEU A 62 -16.21 -19.11 -11.84
CA LEU A 62 -16.06 -20.56 -11.67
C LEU A 62 -17.29 -21.20 -11.04
N LYS A 63 -17.89 -20.55 -10.04
CA LYS A 63 -19.14 -21.02 -9.42
C LYS A 63 -20.27 -21.07 -10.44
N ALA A 64 -20.47 -20.00 -11.22
CA ALA A 64 -21.51 -19.97 -12.26
C ALA A 64 -21.33 -21.07 -13.32
N ILE A 65 -20.08 -21.34 -13.75
CA ILE A 65 -19.78 -22.44 -14.67
C ILE A 65 -20.11 -23.80 -14.02
N SER A 66 -19.75 -23.99 -12.76
CA SER A 66 -20.05 -25.22 -12.03
C SER A 66 -21.55 -25.46 -11.87
N ASP A 67 -22.32 -24.40 -11.58
CA ASP A 67 -23.78 -24.46 -11.43
C ASP A 67 -24.43 -24.83 -12.78
N LEU A 68 -23.99 -24.20 -13.89
CA LEU A 68 -24.47 -24.52 -15.25
C LEU A 68 -24.11 -25.93 -15.73
N ALA A 69 -23.01 -26.51 -15.25
CA ALA A 69 -22.58 -27.85 -15.64
C ALA A 69 -23.22 -28.96 -14.78
N ALA A 70 -23.90 -28.59 -13.70
CA ALA A 70 -24.57 -29.52 -12.79
C ALA A 70 -26.06 -29.76 -13.16
N ASP A 71 -26.63 -28.91 -14.03
CA ASP A 71 -27.93 -29.08 -14.69
C ASP A 71 -27.79 -29.85 -16.02
#